data_AF-A0AAV5ISQ4-F1
#
_entry.id   AF-A0AAV5ISQ4-F1
#
_cell.length_a   1.000
_cell.length_b   1.000
_cell.length_c   1.000
_cell.angle_alpha   90.00
_cell.angle_beta   90.00
_cell.angle_gamma   90.00
#
_symmetry.space_group_name_H-M   'P 1'
#
loop_
_entity.id
_entity.type
_entity.pdbx_description
1 polymer ?
#
loop_
_entity_poly.entity_id
_entity_poly.type
_entity_poly.pdbx_seq_one_letter_code
_entity_poly.pdbx_strand_id
1 'polypeptide(L)'
;MEKLISSKNNIQSIPESYVLPPDTRPGNLVVPFSHNIPVVNLGGKRIHDHATMVQQIMKASQEFGFFQNSFKLPVEDKAELYSEDRNQSCRLYASIDYDNENVHYWRDCLKQKCHLLEENTQFWPKKPTQYQY
;
A
#
# COMPACT_ATOMS: atom_id res chain seq x y z
N MET A 1 -15.58 -5.26 -8.28
CA MET A 1 -15.50 -4.36 -7.11
C MET A 1 -15.90 -5.05 -5.79
N GLU A 2 -16.48 -6.26 -5.82
CA GLU A 2 -16.92 -6.97 -4.60
C GLU A 2 -15.77 -7.35 -3.65
N LYS A 3 -14.58 -7.66 -4.21
CA LYS A 3 -13.38 -8.09 -3.47
C LYS A 3 -12.60 -6.94 -2.78
N LEU A 4 -12.85 -5.67 -3.14
CA LEU A 4 -12.22 -4.48 -2.53
C LEU A 4 -12.93 -4.08 -1.22
N ILE A 5 -13.06 -5.03 -0.29
CA ILE A 5 -13.85 -4.85 0.92
C ILE A 5 -13.20 -3.86 1.89
N SER A 6 -11.86 -3.78 1.94
CA SER A 6 -11.14 -2.82 2.80
C SER A 6 -11.36 -1.36 2.45
N SER A 7 -11.84 -1.06 1.24
CA SER A 7 -12.17 0.30 0.80
C SER A 7 -13.66 0.65 0.96
N LYS A 8 -14.51 -0.26 1.47
CA LYS A 8 -15.94 0.04 1.70
C LYS A 8 -16.16 0.75 3.04
N ASN A 9 -17.10 1.69 3.04
CA ASN A 9 -17.60 2.33 4.25
C ASN A 9 -18.80 1.55 4.83
N ASN A 10 -18.99 1.60 6.15
CA ASN A 10 -20.17 1.05 6.87
C ASN A 10 -20.32 -0.48 6.87
N ILE A 11 -19.23 -1.22 7.03
CA ILE A 11 -19.28 -2.68 7.15
C ILE A 11 -19.72 -3.05 8.58
N GLN A 12 -20.83 -3.77 8.71
CA GLN A 12 -21.37 -4.18 10.02
C GLN A 12 -20.65 -5.41 10.61
N SER A 13 -20.15 -6.31 9.77
CA SER A 13 -19.40 -7.49 10.17
C SER A 13 -18.36 -7.87 9.12
N ILE A 14 -17.23 -8.43 9.56
CA ILE A 14 -16.16 -8.91 8.70
C ILE A 14 -16.51 -10.34 8.25
N PRO A 15 -16.39 -10.69 6.95
CA PRO A 15 -16.67 -12.06 6.50
C PRO A 15 -15.70 -13.07 7.12
N GLU A 16 -16.17 -14.30 7.35
CA GLU A 16 -15.39 -15.41 7.94
C GLU A 16 -14.04 -15.60 7.24
N SER A 17 -14.03 -15.46 5.91
CA SER A 17 -12.82 -15.58 5.09
C SER A 17 -11.73 -14.56 5.40
N TYR A 18 -11.98 -13.52 6.20
CA TYR A 18 -10.96 -12.54 6.63
C TYR A 18 -10.53 -12.72 8.08
N VAL A 19 -11.09 -13.72 8.77
CA VAL A 19 -10.78 -14.02 10.17
C VAL A 19 -9.63 -15.02 10.20
N LEU A 20 -8.48 -14.59 10.76
CA LEU A 20 -7.32 -15.48 10.92
C LEU A 20 -7.66 -16.66 11.86
N PRO A 21 -7.20 -17.89 11.57
CA PRO A 21 -7.32 -19.04 12.46
C PRO A 21 -6.67 -18.77 13.84
N PRO A 22 -7.27 -19.22 14.96
CA PRO A 22 -6.79 -18.91 16.31
C PRO A 22 -5.31 -19.18 16.57
N ASP A 23 -4.78 -20.25 15.98
CA ASP A 23 -3.39 -20.71 16.05
C ASP A 23 -2.40 -19.78 15.33
N THR A 24 -2.86 -18.98 14.37
CA THR A 24 -2.03 -18.01 13.63
C THR A 24 -2.09 -16.60 14.20
N ARG A 25 -2.96 -16.36 15.19
CA ARG A 25 -3.13 -15.03 15.80
C ARG A 25 -1.96 -14.75 16.75
N PRO A 26 -1.51 -13.49 16.87
CA PRO A 26 -0.42 -13.09 17.77
C PRO A 26 -0.72 -13.29 19.28
N GLY A 27 -1.87 -13.89 19.66
CA GLY A 27 -2.22 -14.17 21.05
C GLY A 27 -2.20 -12.92 21.94
N ASN A 28 -1.77 -13.09 23.19
CA ASN A 28 -1.67 -12.02 24.18
C ASN A 28 -0.26 -11.41 24.28
N LEU A 29 0.47 -11.33 23.16
CA LEU A 29 1.80 -10.73 23.15
C LEU A 29 1.72 -9.24 23.50
N VAL A 30 2.49 -8.82 24.51
CA VAL A 30 2.68 -7.39 24.83
C VAL A 30 3.63 -6.81 23.80
N VAL A 31 3.09 -6.13 22.80
CA VAL A 31 3.89 -5.46 21.77
C VAL A 31 4.29 -4.07 22.27
N PRO A 32 5.60 -3.74 22.34
CA PRO A 32 6.02 -2.39 22.74
C PRO A 32 5.60 -1.37 21.68
N PHE A 33 4.96 -0.29 22.11
CA PHE A 33 4.58 0.81 21.23
C PHE A 33 5.80 1.67 20.88
N SER A 34 6.15 1.74 19.60
CA SER A 34 7.13 2.69 19.09
C SER A 34 6.44 3.98 18.67
N HIS A 35 6.72 5.06 19.41
CA HIS A 35 6.20 6.41 19.10
C HIS A 35 7.10 7.19 18.14
N ASN A 36 8.23 6.60 17.73
CA ASN A 36 9.31 7.30 17.04
C ASN A 36 9.51 6.80 15.60
N ILE A 37 8.54 6.08 15.03
CA ILE A 37 8.64 5.65 13.63
C ILE A 37 8.67 6.90 12.75
N PRO A 38 9.71 7.11 11.95
CA PRO A 38 9.82 8.31 11.12
C PRO A 38 8.71 8.37 10.07
N VAL A 39 8.09 9.55 9.93
CA VAL A 39 7.17 9.86 8.83
C VAL A 39 7.89 10.80 7.87
N VAL A 40 8.08 10.36 6.63
CA VAL A 40 8.71 11.15 5.58
C VAL A 40 7.66 11.51 4.54
N ASN A 41 7.48 12.81 4.30
CA ASN A 41 6.58 13.28 3.25
C ASN A 41 7.31 13.31 1.90
N LEU A 42 6.95 12.39 1.00
CA LEU A 42 7.53 12.33 -0.34
C LEU A 42 6.90 13.33 -1.33
N GLY A 43 5.85 14.05 -0.95
CA GLY A 43 5.10 14.96 -1.83
C GLY A 43 5.61 16.41 -1.90
N GLY A 44 6.84 16.69 -1.45
CA GLY A 44 7.42 18.03 -1.41
C GLY A 44 7.60 18.65 -2.79
N LYS A 45 7.08 19.87 -3.02
CA LYS A 45 7.04 20.53 -4.34
C LYS A 45 8.28 21.38 -4.68
N ARG A 46 9.24 21.56 -3.77
CA ARG A 46 10.38 22.48 -3.95
C ARG A 46 11.72 21.75 -3.89
N ILE A 47 12.69 22.23 -4.68
CA ILE A 47 14.06 21.69 -4.75
C ILE A 47 14.78 21.70 -3.39
N HIS A 48 14.58 22.74 -2.57
CA HIS A 48 15.17 22.82 -1.21
C HIS A 48 14.59 21.78 -0.24
N ASP A 49 13.37 21.28 -0.49
CA ASP A 49 12.76 20.22 0.32
C ASP A 49 13.33 18.85 -0.05
N HIS A 50 13.89 18.69 -1.25
CA HIS A 50 14.38 17.40 -1.74
C HIS A 50 15.64 16.94 -0.99
N ALA A 51 16.60 17.84 -0.74
CA ALA A 51 17.81 17.51 0.03
C ALA A 51 17.44 17.08 1.46
N THR A 52 16.55 17.84 2.11
CA THR A 52 16.06 17.53 3.46
C THR A 52 15.31 16.19 3.48
N MET A 53 14.46 15.92 2.48
CA MET A 53 13.75 14.65 2.33
C MET A 53 14.73 13.48 2.17
N VAL A 54 15.72 13.58 1.29
CA VAL A 54 16.73 12.53 1.11
C VAL A 54 17.49 12.25 2.40
N GLN A 55 17.86 13.30 3.15
CA GLN A 55 18.49 13.14 4.46
C GLN A 55 17.57 12.44 5.47
N GLN A 56 16.27 12.77 5.49
CA GLN A 56 15.29 12.09 6.34
C GLN A 56 15.13 10.61 5.96
N ILE A 57 15.05 10.28 4.67
CA ILE A 57 14.99 8.89 4.19
C ILE A 57 16.24 8.13 4.62
N MET A 58 17.42 8.69 4.37
CA MET A 58 18.70 8.06 4.73
C MET A 58 18.76 7.79 6.23
N LYS A 59 18.47 8.80 7.05
CA LYS A 59 18.49 8.67 8.51
C LYS A 59 17.49 7.63 9.00
N ALA A 60 16.24 7.68 8.54
CA ALA A 60 15.22 6.72 8.92
C ALA A 60 15.58 5.29 8.51
N SER A 61 16.14 5.12 7.32
CA SER A 61 16.59 3.81 6.82
C SER A 61 17.76 3.26 7.63
N GLN A 62 18.70 4.11 8.05
CA GLN A 62 19.85 3.71 8.87
C GLN A 62 19.45 3.37 10.31
N GLU A 63 18.59 4.17 10.93
CA GLU A 63 18.22 4.01 12.35
C GLU A 63 17.11 2.97 12.57
N PHE A 64 16.14 2.89 11.67
CA PHE A 64 14.95 2.05 11.83
C PHE A 64 14.83 0.94 10.79
N GLY A 65 15.50 1.07 9.64
CA GLY A 65 15.31 0.15 8.50
C GLY A 65 14.01 0.37 7.72
N PHE A 66 13.14 1.28 8.16
CA PHE A 66 11.87 1.62 7.52
C PHE A 66 11.39 3.03 7.89
N PHE A 67 10.44 3.55 7.13
CA PHE A 67 9.74 4.81 7.39
C PHE A 67 8.31 4.76 6.86
N GLN A 68 7.45 5.66 7.33
CA GLN A 68 6.09 5.84 6.82
C GLN A 68 6.07 6.94 5.77
N ASN A 69 5.29 6.72 4.70
CA ASN A 69 4.95 7.76 3.74
C ASN A 69 3.42 7.94 3.71
N SER A 70 2.95 9.18 3.81
CA SER A 70 1.52 9.49 3.72
C SER A 70 1.11 9.69 2.26
N PHE A 71 0.56 8.66 1.65
CA PHE A 71 -0.03 8.73 0.31
C PHE A 71 -1.50 8.32 0.36
N LYS A 72 -2.36 9.10 -0.30
CA LYS A 72 -3.81 8.83 -0.38
C LYS A 72 -4.23 8.80 -1.84
N LEU A 73 -4.60 7.62 -2.32
CA LEU A 73 -5.24 7.46 -3.62
C LEU A 73 -6.77 7.50 -3.42
N PRO A 74 -7.51 8.36 -4.15
CA PRO A 74 -8.97 8.37 -4.15
C PRO A 74 -9.57 7.01 -4.50
N VAL A 75 -10.80 6.75 -4.04
CA VAL A 75 -11.48 5.45 -4.25
C VAL A 75 -11.79 5.22 -5.73
N GLU A 76 -12.11 6.30 -6.44
CA GLU A 76 -12.42 6.28 -7.87
C GLU A 76 -11.19 5.84 -8.68
N ASP A 77 -10.03 6.44 -8.37
CA ASP A 77 -8.76 6.12 -9.03
C ASP A 77 -8.28 4.69 -8.71
N LYS A 78 -8.61 4.17 -7.51
CA LYS A 78 -8.35 2.76 -7.14
C LYS A 78 -9.13 1.79 -8.02
N ALA A 79 -10.40 2.09 -8.32
CA ALA A 79 -11.27 1.20 -9.08
C ALA A 79 -10.78 1.02 -10.52
N GLU A 80 -10.24 2.08 -11.14
CA GLU A 80 -9.66 2.03 -12.48
C GLU A 80 -8.43 1.11 -12.58
N LEU A 81 -7.71 0.95 -11.46
CA LEU A 81 -6.48 0.15 -11.40
C LEU A 81 -6.75 -1.32 -11.03
N TYR A 82 -7.98 -1.68 -10.66
CA TYR A 82 -8.29 -3.02 -10.19
C TYR A 82 -8.12 -4.07 -11.29
N SER A 83 -7.32 -5.10 -11.02
CA SER A 83 -7.18 -6.23 -11.94
C SER A 83 -6.68 -7.50 -11.25
N GLU A 84 -7.30 -8.62 -11.64
CA GLU A 84 -6.90 -9.97 -11.23
C GLU A 84 -5.81 -10.57 -12.13
N ASP A 85 -5.56 -9.96 -13.31
CA ASP A 85 -4.47 -10.38 -14.19
C ASP A 85 -3.12 -10.07 -13.54
N ARG A 86 -2.41 -11.14 -13.16
CA ARG A 86 -1.07 -11.05 -12.53
C ARG A 86 -0.01 -10.53 -13.48
N ASN A 87 -0.25 -10.57 -14.79
CA ASN A 87 0.68 -10.11 -15.81
C ASN A 87 0.59 -8.61 -16.07
N GLN A 88 -0.53 -7.97 -15.68
CA GLN A 88 -0.71 -6.53 -15.83
C GLN A 88 0.41 -5.77 -15.11
N SER A 89 0.95 -4.76 -15.79
CA SER A 89 2.11 -4.00 -15.34
C SER A 89 1.84 -3.23 -14.04
N CYS A 90 0.70 -2.56 -13.98
CA CYS A 90 0.22 -1.83 -12.83
C CYS A 90 -1.18 -2.33 -12.50
N ARG A 91 -1.36 -2.87 -11.29
CA ARG A 91 -2.64 -3.41 -10.84
C ARG A 91 -2.87 -3.20 -9.35
N LEU A 92 -4.11 -2.90 -9.00
CA LEU A 92 -4.64 -2.96 -7.65
C LEU A 92 -5.33 -4.32 -7.44
N TYR A 93 -5.10 -4.95 -6.30
CA TYR A 93 -5.74 -6.20 -5.91
C TYR A 93 -5.94 -6.25 -4.38
N ALA A 94 -6.91 -7.03 -3.90
CA ALA A 94 -7.24 -7.09 -2.47
C ALA A 94 -6.42 -8.17 -1.72
N SER A 95 -6.45 -9.41 -2.19
CA SER A 95 -5.71 -10.54 -1.60
C SER A 95 -4.76 -11.17 -2.61
N ILE A 96 -3.74 -11.91 -2.16
CA ILE A 96 -2.63 -12.33 -3.06
C ILE A 96 -3.16 -13.28 -4.13
N ASP A 97 -3.92 -14.28 -3.69
CA ASP A 97 -4.53 -15.31 -4.53
C ASP A 97 -5.95 -15.61 -4.05
N TYR A 98 -6.85 -14.65 -4.25
CA TYR A 98 -8.22 -14.68 -3.72
C TYR A 98 -8.95 -16.01 -3.97
N ASP A 99 -8.80 -16.59 -5.15
CA ASP A 99 -9.57 -17.79 -5.51
C ASP A 99 -8.95 -19.09 -4.93
N ASN A 100 -7.69 -19.04 -4.45
CA ASN A 100 -6.98 -20.20 -3.90
C ASN A 100 -6.60 -20.04 -2.42
N GLU A 101 -6.94 -18.93 -1.77
CA GLU A 101 -6.67 -18.67 -0.36
C GLU A 101 -7.84 -19.06 0.54
N ASN A 102 -7.52 -19.70 1.67
CA ASN A 102 -8.53 -19.98 2.71
C ASN A 102 -8.84 -18.75 3.57
N VAL A 103 -7.89 -17.80 3.65
CA VAL A 103 -8.01 -16.57 4.42
C VAL A 103 -7.52 -15.40 3.60
N HIS A 104 -8.38 -14.43 3.41
CA HIS A 104 -8.13 -13.18 2.70
C HIS A 104 -7.54 -12.12 3.62
N TYR A 105 -6.62 -11.34 3.07
CA TYR A 105 -6.05 -10.20 3.78
C TYR A 105 -6.98 -8.99 3.69
N TRP A 106 -7.19 -8.33 4.83
CA TRP A 106 -7.92 -7.06 4.88
C TRP A 106 -7.03 -5.90 4.42
N ARG A 107 -6.75 -5.84 3.11
CA ARG A 107 -5.91 -4.82 2.49
C ARG A 107 -6.26 -4.64 1.03
N ASP A 108 -5.87 -3.50 0.48
CA ASP A 108 -5.75 -3.28 -0.95
C ASP A 108 -4.27 -3.01 -1.27
N CYS A 109 -3.73 -3.69 -2.27
CA CYS A 109 -2.33 -3.62 -2.67
C CYS A 109 -2.22 -3.12 -4.11
N LEU A 110 -1.49 -2.02 -4.29
CA LEU A 110 -1.05 -1.57 -5.61
C LEU A 110 0.30 -2.21 -5.93
N LYS A 111 0.38 -2.96 -7.02
CA LYS A 111 1.63 -3.50 -7.56
C LYS A 111 1.94 -2.82 -8.87
N GLN A 112 3.16 -2.31 -8.96
CA GLN A 112 3.70 -1.66 -10.14
C GLN A 112 5.01 -2.32 -10.56
N LYS A 113 5.17 -2.58 -11.84
CA LYS A 113 6.46 -2.95 -12.41
C LYS A 113 7.30 -1.68 -12.58
N CYS A 114 8.49 -1.68 -11.99
CA CYS A 114 9.46 -0.59 -12.12
C CYS A 114 10.65 -0.92 -13.03
N HIS A 115 10.78 -2.19 -13.45
CA HIS A 115 11.78 -2.62 -14.43
C HIS A 115 11.28 -2.28 -15.84
N LEU A 116 12.16 -1.79 -16.73
CA LEU A 116 11.81 -1.18 -18.04
C LEU A 116 10.86 0.00 -17.85
N LEU A 117 11.35 1.05 -17.19
CA LEU A 117 10.55 2.20 -16.75
C LEU A 117 9.73 2.81 -17.89
N GLU A 118 10.35 3.04 -19.06
CA GLU A 118 9.69 3.65 -20.23
C GLU A 118 8.47 2.87 -20.72
N GLU A 119 8.51 1.54 -20.62
CA GLU A 119 7.40 0.67 -21.05
C GLU A 119 6.25 0.66 -20.03
N ASN A 120 6.55 0.91 -18.75
CA ASN A 120 5.63 0.65 -17.64
C ASN A 120 5.00 1.90 -17.03
N THR A 121 5.68 3.06 -17.09
CA THR A 121 5.20 4.33 -16.49
C THR A 121 3.86 4.80 -17.05
N GLN A 122 3.57 4.50 -18.32
CA GLN A 122 2.30 4.83 -18.95
C GLN A 122 1.08 4.17 -18.27
N PHE A 123 1.29 3.06 -17.55
CA PHE A 123 0.24 2.33 -16.82
C PHE A 123 0.13 2.75 -15.35
N TRP A 124 1.04 3.56 -14.85
CA TRP A 124 1.03 4.00 -13.46
C TRP A 124 -0.12 5.00 -13.20
N PRO A 125 -0.64 5.07 -11.96
CA PRO A 125 -1.63 6.07 -11.57
C PRO A 125 -1.23 7.47 -12.04
N LYS A 126 -2.15 8.16 -12.72
CA LYS A 126 -1.97 9.57 -13.11
C LYS A 126 -2.28 10.53 -11.97
N LYS A 127 -2.97 10.02 -10.95
CA LYS A 127 -3.39 10.75 -9.76
C LYS A 127 -2.88 10.03 -8.50
N PRO A 128 -2.55 10.80 -7.46
CA PRO A 128 -2.31 12.24 -7.49
C PRO A 128 -1.07 12.52 -8.38
N THR A 129 -0.97 13.72 -8.95
CA THR A 129 0.03 14.07 -9.96
C THR A 129 1.47 13.75 -9.53
N GLN A 130 1.75 13.82 -8.24
CA GLN A 130 3.03 13.46 -7.61
C GLN A 130 3.46 12.00 -7.83
N TYR A 131 2.58 11.13 -8.37
CA TYR A 131 2.91 9.74 -8.66
C TYR A 131 3.79 9.57 -9.91
N GLN A 132 3.77 10.56 -10.82
CA GLN A 132 4.51 10.50 -12.09
C GLN A 132 5.83 11.29 -12.07
N TYR A 133 6.15 11.97 -10.97
CA TYR A 133 7.33 12.84 -10.85
C TYR A 133 8.26 12.39 -9.73
#